data_AF-A0A0N0V259-F1
#
_entry.id   AF-A0A0N0V259-F1
#
_cell.length_a   1.000
_cell.length_b   1.000
_cell.length_c   1.000
_cell.angle_alpha   90.00
_cell.angle_beta   90.00
_cell.angle_gamma   90.00
#
_symmetry.space_group_name_H-M   'P 1'
#
loop_
_entity.id
_entity.type
_entity.pdbx_description
1 polymer ?
#
loop_
_entity_poly.entity_id
_entity_poly.type
_entity_poly.pdbx_seq_one_letter_code
_entity_poly.pdbx_strand_id
1 'polypeptide(L)'
;SLQTLNHVTLASRKGILIKDGRVLEELSKVDTVIFDKTGTLTEKQPKIGEIFCYNGYAKETVLRYAATAEQKVAHPFAKAIIEKAKECELSLLKPEDSQYHVGYGITVHLGDNIVRTGSLRFMGNSNNCFINSRK
;
A
#
# COMPACT_ATOMS: atom_id res chain seq x y z
N SER A 1 -19.55 -35.66 17.92
CA SER A 1 -20.56 -35.80 19.01
C SER A 1 -21.39 -34.51 19.12
N LEU A 2 -22.46 -34.47 19.93
CA LEU A 2 -23.23 -33.24 20.18
C LEU A 2 -22.32 -32.10 20.70
N GLN A 3 -21.26 -32.45 21.45
CA GLN A 3 -20.25 -31.52 21.94
C GLN A 3 -19.46 -30.88 20.79
N THR A 4 -19.00 -31.66 19.80
CA THR A 4 -18.31 -31.14 18.61
C THR A 4 -19.16 -30.11 17.88
N LEU A 5 -20.47 -30.36 17.74
CA LEU A 5 -21.40 -29.46 17.07
C LEU A 5 -21.57 -28.12 17.84
N ASN A 6 -21.62 -28.19 19.18
CA ASN A 6 -21.63 -26.99 20.02
C ASN A 6 -20.36 -26.15 19.85
N HIS A 7 -19.18 -26.77 19.76
CA HIS A 7 -17.92 -26.06 19.56
C HIS A 7 -17.83 -25.39 18.18
N VAL A 8 -18.27 -26.06 17.12
CA VAL A 8 -18.38 -25.46 15.78
C VAL A 8 -19.33 -24.25 15.79
N THR A 9 -20.47 -24.37 16.46
CA THR A 9 -21.44 -23.28 16.58
C THR A 9 -20.87 -22.08 17.35
N LEU A 10 -20.14 -22.33 18.44
CA LEU A 10 -19.47 -21.29 19.22
C LEU A 10 -18.38 -20.57 18.41
N ALA A 11 -17.57 -21.32 17.65
CA ALA A 11 -16.53 -20.77 16.79
C ALA A 11 -17.12 -19.88 15.68
N SER A 12 -18.21 -20.33 15.05
CA SER A 12 -18.92 -19.56 14.03
C SER A 12 -19.45 -18.23 14.56
N ARG A 13 -20.01 -18.20 15.78
CA ARG A 13 -20.42 -16.95 16.46
C ARG A 13 -19.26 -15.99 16.72
N LYS A 14 -18.02 -16.47 16.71
CA LYS A 14 -16.81 -15.66 16.81
C LYS A 14 -16.17 -15.35 15.45
N GLY A 15 -16.86 -15.63 14.34
CA GLY A 15 -16.37 -15.41 12.98
C GLY A 15 -15.35 -16.44 12.50
N ILE A 16 -15.18 -17.57 13.20
CA ILE A 16 -14.27 -18.64 12.84
C ILE A 16 -15.05 -19.72 12.10
N LEU A 17 -14.79 -19.88 10.80
CA LEU A 17 -15.40 -20.92 9.98
C LEU A 17 -14.62 -22.24 10.11
N ILE A 18 -15.26 -23.26 10.66
CA ILE A 18 -14.71 -24.62 10.77
C ILE A 18 -15.45 -25.53 9.79
N LYS A 19 -14.71 -26.18 8.87
CA LYS A 19 -15.32 -26.98 7.79
C LYS A 19 -16.05 -28.22 8.29
N ASP A 20 -15.45 -28.98 9.22
CA ASP A 20 -16.09 -30.12 9.86
C ASP A 20 -15.47 -30.42 11.24
N GLY A 21 -16.08 -31.36 11.98
CA GLY A 21 -15.70 -31.69 13.35
C GLY A 21 -14.32 -32.34 13.51
N ARG A 22 -13.77 -33.00 12.48
CA ARG A 22 -12.44 -33.65 12.56
C ARG A 22 -11.33 -32.62 12.69
N VAL A 23 -11.53 -31.46 12.06
CA VAL A 23 -10.59 -30.32 12.14
C VAL A 23 -10.38 -29.87 13.58
N LEU A 24 -11.41 -29.92 14.43
CA LEU A 24 -11.27 -29.55 15.86
C LEU A 24 -10.41 -30.55 16.64
N GLU A 25 -10.54 -31.83 16.34
CA GLU A 25 -9.75 -32.89 16.98
C GLU A 25 -8.29 -32.82 16.54
N GLU A 26 -8.04 -32.59 15.25
CA GLU A 26 -6.68 -32.40 14.71
C GLU A 26 -6.03 -31.11 15.24
N LEU A 27 -6.79 -30.02 15.31
CA LEU A 27 -6.32 -28.73 15.83
C LEU A 27 -5.80 -28.84 17.28
N SER A 28 -6.39 -29.73 18.10
CA SER A 28 -5.93 -29.96 19.48
C SER A 28 -4.52 -30.55 19.59
N LYS A 29 -4.00 -31.13 18.50
CA LYS A 29 -2.66 -31.73 18.41
C LYS A 29 -1.64 -30.82 17.74
N VAL A 30 -2.05 -29.65 17.24
CA VAL A 30 -1.16 -28.71 16.55
C VAL A 30 -0.27 -28.01 17.59
N ASP A 31 1.05 -28.12 17.42
CA ASP A 31 2.05 -27.40 18.23
C ASP A 31 2.68 -26.21 17.50
N THR A 32 2.56 -26.17 16.17
CA THR A 32 3.23 -25.20 15.31
C THR A 32 2.23 -24.58 14.36
N VAL A 33 2.21 -23.24 14.31
CA VAL A 33 1.39 -22.47 13.37
C VAL A 33 2.28 -21.65 12.46
N ILE A 34 2.15 -21.86 11.16
CA ILE A 34 2.87 -21.09 10.14
C ILE A 34 1.87 -20.13 9.50
N PHE A 35 2.13 -18.83 9.65
CA PHE A 35 1.31 -17.79 9.03
C PHE A 35 1.90 -17.37 7.70
N ASP A 36 1.06 -17.23 6.67
CA ASP A 36 1.43 -16.39 5.54
C ASP A 36 1.51 -14.93 5.99
N LYS A 37 2.40 -14.14 5.41
CA LYS A 37 2.50 -12.72 5.78
C LYS A 37 1.43 -11.91 5.04
N THR A 38 1.39 -12.05 3.72
CA THR A 38 0.69 -11.10 2.84
C THR A 38 -0.80 -11.37 2.84
N GLY A 39 -1.58 -10.51 3.48
CA GLY A 39 -3.03 -10.66 3.55
C GLY A 39 -3.54 -11.57 4.68
N THR A 40 -2.63 -12.10 5.50
CA THR A 40 -2.96 -12.76 6.78
C THR A 40 -2.45 -11.93 7.96
N LEU A 41 -1.13 -11.66 8.04
CA LEU A 41 -0.55 -10.78 9.06
C LEU A 41 -0.56 -9.31 8.66
N THR A 42 -0.57 -9.02 7.36
CA THR A 42 -0.58 -7.65 6.84
C THR A 42 -1.93 -7.30 6.25
N GLU A 43 -2.30 -6.03 6.37
CA GLU A 43 -3.40 -5.47 5.59
C GLU A 43 -3.08 -5.56 4.08
N LYS A 44 -4.12 -5.67 3.25
CA LYS A 44 -3.98 -5.74 1.79
C LYS A 44 -3.61 -4.40 1.13
N GLN A 45 -3.79 -3.29 1.84
CA GLN A 45 -3.53 -1.95 1.31
C GLN A 45 -2.20 -1.43 1.89
N PRO A 46 -1.24 -1.04 1.03
CA PRO A 46 0.00 -0.42 1.51
C PRO A 46 -0.31 0.92 2.16
N LYS A 47 0.48 1.29 3.17
CA LYS A 47 0.43 2.59 3.83
C LYS A 47 1.81 3.25 3.74
N ILE A 48 1.84 4.58 3.67
CA ILE A 48 3.10 5.31 3.70
C ILE A 48 3.66 5.29 5.12
N GLY A 49 4.83 4.66 5.29
CA GLY A 49 5.54 4.63 6.56
C GLY A 49 6.31 5.93 6.82
N GLU A 50 7.31 6.22 5.98
CA GLU A 50 8.17 7.38 6.12
C GLU A 50 8.37 8.13 4.79
N ILE A 51 8.61 9.44 4.90
CA ILE A 51 8.90 10.32 3.77
C ILE A 51 10.27 10.93 4.00
N PHE A 52 11.22 10.59 3.13
CA PHE A 52 12.57 11.15 3.12
C PHE A 52 12.66 12.28 2.12
N CYS A 53 13.13 13.44 2.56
CA CYS A 53 13.28 14.63 1.73
C CYS A 53 14.76 14.97 1.57
N TYR A 54 15.10 15.52 0.40
CA TYR A 54 16.45 15.96 0.04
C TYR A 54 16.39 17.40 -0.44
N ASN A 55 17.55 18.06 -0.52
CA ASN A 55 17.71 19.40 -1.10
C ASN A 55 16.77 20.48 -0.51
N GLY A 56 16.45 20.37 0.78
CA GLY A 56 15.63 21.35 1.49
C GLY A 56 14.13 21.29 1.18
N TYR A 57 13.64 20.31 0.42
CA TYR A 57 12.20 20.14 0.23
C TYR A 57 11.51 19.72 1.54
N ALA A 58 10.37 20.35 1.81
CA ALA A 58 9.49 19.93 2.92
C ALA A 58 8.74 18.63 2.57
N LYS A 59 8.39 17.84 3.59
CA LYS A 59 7.67 16.56 3.44
C LYS A 59 6.35 16.75 2.72
N GLU A 60 5.64 17.81 3.04
CA GLU A 60 4.34 18.18 2.49
C GLU A 60 4.45 18.50 1.00
N THR A 61 5.53 19.17 0.59
CA THR A 61 5.79 19.50 -0.82
C THR A 61 6.05 18.24 -1.62
N VAL A 62 6.93 17.36 -1.11
CA VAL A 62 7.23 16.06 -1.71
C VAL A 62 5.95 15.24 -1.85
N LEU A 63 5.19 15.09 -0.76
CA LEU A 63 3.96 14.32 -0.75
C LEU A 63 2.92 14.88 -1.73
N ARG A 64 2.75 16.21 -1.77
CA ARG A 64 1.82 16.88 -2.69
C ARG A 64 2.19 16.64 -4.15
N TYR A 65 3.48 16.69 -4.49
CA TYR A 65 3.95 16.43 -5.85
C TYR A 65 3.77 14.96 -6.24
N ALA A 66 4.13 14.00 -5.39
CA ALA A 66 3.89 12.58 -5.67
C ALA A 66 2.40 12.29 -5.81
N ALA A 67 1.58 12.76 -4.88
CA ALA A 67 0.14 12.51 -4.90
C ALA A 67 -0.52 13.13 -6.14
N THR A 68 -0.04 14.30 -6.57
CA THR A 68 -0.50 14.92 -7.82
C THR A 68 -0.10 14.10 -9.04
N ALA A 69 1.15 13.65 -9.12
CA ALA A 69 1.64 12.87 -10.25
C ALA A 69 0.88 11.54 -10.40
N GLU A 70 0.51 10.93 -9.29
CA GLU A 70 -0.11 9.61 -9.23
C GLU A 70 -1.66 9.63 -9.36
N GLN A 71 -2.31 10.79 -9.49
CA GLN A 71 -3.79 10.91 -9.50
C GLN A 71 -4.49 10.04 -10.54
N LYS A 72 -3.86 9.81 -11.70
CA LYS A 72 -4.44 9.05 -12.82
C LYS A 72 -3.99 7.57 -12.84
N VAL A 73 -3.21 7.14 -11.85
CA VAL A 73 -2.61 5.80 -11.80
C VAL A 73 -3.42 4.89 -10.87
N ALA A 74 -3.96 3.80 -11.40
CA ALA A 74 -4.73 2.81 -10.65
C ALA A 74 -3.85 1.76 -9.94
N HIS A 75 -2.75 2.18 -9.31
CA HIS A 75 -1.81 1.29 -8.61
C HIS A 75 -2.04 1.32 -7.08
N PRO A 76 -1.94 0.20 -6.33
CA PRO A 76 -2.10 0.22 -4.87
C PRO A 76 -1.19 1.22 -4.14
N PHE A 77 0.05 1.42 -4.59
CA PHE A 77 0.95 2.44 -4.03
C PHE A 77 0.52 3.88 -4.38
N ALA A 78 0.02 4.13 -5.58
CA ALA A 78 -0.51 5.44 -5.97
C ALA A 78 -1.67 5.83 -5.03
N LYS A 79 -2.55 4.88 -4.75
CA LYS A 79 -3.66 5.06 -3.81
C LYS A 79 -3.15 5.40 -2.40
N ALA A 80 -2.15 4.69 -1.89
CA ALA A 80 -1.56 4.95 -0.59
C ALA A 80 -0.96 6.37 -0.46
N ILE A 81 -0.30 6.85 -1.52
CA ILE A 81 0.26 8.21 -1.58
C ILE A 81 -0.88 9.26 -1.55
N ILE A 82 -1.92 9.06 -2.35
CA ILE A 82 -3.08 9.97 -2.41
C ILE A 82 -3.84 9.98 -1.07
N GLU A 83 -4.05 8.82 -0.46
CA GLU A 83 -4.66 8.70 0.86
C GLU A 83 -3.82 9.44 1.91
N LYS A 84 -2.50 9.28 1.89
CA LYS A 84 -1.62 10.00 2.81
C LYS A 84 -1.67 11.52 2.62
N ALA A 85 -1.74 11.99 1.38
CA ALA A 85 -1.88 13.42 1.10
C ALA A 85 -3.22 13.98 1.61
N LYS A 86 -4.31 13.20 1.52
CA LYS A 86 -5.62 13.56 2.07
C LYS A 86 -5.61 13.61 3.59
N GLU A 87 -4.97 12.64 4.25
CA GLU A 87 -4.78 12.64 5.71
C GLU A 87 -4.04 13.88 6.20
N CYS A 88 -3.08 14.38 5.41
CA CYS A 88 -2.32 15.60 5.70
C CYS A 88 -3.03 16.88 5.20
N GLU A 89 -4.30 16.79 4.77
CA GLU A 89 -5.12 17.91 4.27
C GLU A 89 -4.45 18.72 3.14
N LEU A 90 -3.63 18.05 2.33
CA LEU A 90 -2.90 18.70 1.25
C LEU A 90 -3.81 18.89 0.03
N SER A 91 -3.93 20.14 -0.42
CA SER A 91 -4.55 20.43 -1.72
C SER A 91 -3.64 19.94 -2.85
N LEU A 92 -4.14 18.99 -3.63
CA LEU A 92 -3.43 18.48 -4.79
C LEU A 92 -3.56 19.45 -5.98
N LEU A 93 -2.55 19.46 -6.84
CA LEU A 93 -2.57 20.26 -8.05
C LEU A 93 -3.31 19.51 -9.17
N LYS A 94 -3.54 20.19 -10.29
CA LYS A 94 -4.05 19.54 -11.51
C LYS A 94 -2.86 19.16 -12.40
N PRO A 95 -2.65 17.87 -12.70
CA PRO A 95 -1.59 17.48 -13.64
C PRO A 95 -1.96 17.95 -15.05
N GLU A 96 -1.04 18.64 -15.72
CA GLU A 96 -1.23 19.12 -17.10
C GLU A 96 -1.07 17.96 -18.07
N ASP A 97 0.16 17.46 -18.20
CA ASP A 97 0.51 16.31 -19.03
C ASP A 97 1.14 15.21 -18.18
N SER A 98 0.83 13.94 -18.52
CA SER A 98 1.32 12.77 -17.82
C SER A 98 1.78 11.68 -18.79
N GLN A 99 3.02 11.23 -18.65
CA GLN A 99 3.61 10.15 -19.45
C GLN A 99 3.87 8.93 -18.56
N TYR A 100 3.16 7.83 -18.85
CA TYR A 100 3.34 6.58 -18.14
C TYR A 100 4.43 5.73 -18.80
N HIS A 101 5.40 5.29 -18.01
CA HIS A 101 6.48 4.40 -18.41
C HIS A 101 6.23 3.02 -17.79
N VAL A 102 5.68 2.11 -18.61
CA VAL A 102 5.26 0.77 -18.18
C VAL A 102 6.39 0.03 -17.46
N GLY A 103 6.12 -0.43 -16.24
CA GLY A 103 7.10 -1.15 -15.40
C GLY A 103 8.13 -0.26 -14.70
N TYR A 104 8.09 1.06 -14.93
CA TYR A 104 9.08 2.00 -14.42
C TYR A 104 8.48 3.08 -13.51
N GLY A 105 7.48 3.82 -13.97
CA GLY A 105 6.95 4.99 -13.26
C GLY A 105 6.14 5.93 -14.14
N ILE A 106 5.92 7.15 -13.66
CA ILE A 106 5.19 8.21 -14.36
C ILE A 106 5.97 9.53 -14.28
N THR A 107 5.92 10.31 -15.36
CA THR A 107 6.40 11.69 -15.43
C THR A 107 5.22 12.61 -15.59
N VAL A 108 5.16 13.69 -14.83
CA VAL A 108 4.07 14.67 -14.87
C VAL A 108 4.63 16.09 -14.86
N HIS A 109 4.04 16.96 -15.67
CA HIS A 109 4.30 18.40 -15.67
C HIS A 109 3.36 19.12 -14.72
N LEU A 110 3.93 19.88 -13.78
CA LEU A 110 3.23 20.70 -12.79
C LEU A 110 3.75 22.14 -12.85
N GLY A 111 3.13 22.96 -13.71
CA GLY A 111 3.67 24.26 -14.09
C GLY A 111 5.07 24.10 -14.68
N ASP A 112 6.04 24.85 -14.17
CA ASP A 112 7.45 24.78 -14.63
C ASP A 112 8.21 23.54 -14.11
N ASN A 113 7.60 22.73 -13.24
CA ASN A 113 8.28 21.59 -12.63
C ASN A 113 7.95 20.28 -13.34
N ILE A 114 8.98 19.45 -13.53
CA ILE A 114 8.82 18.06 -13.98
C ILE A 114 8.94 17.17 -12.74
N VAL A 115 7.85 16.46 -12.43
CA VAL A 115 7.79 15.51 -11.31
C VAL A 115 7.80 14.09 -11.85
N ARG A 116 8.64 13.25 -11.27
CA ARG A 116 8.73 11.83 -11.61
C ARG A 116 8.48 10.99 -10.37
N THR A 117 7.68 9.94 -10.51
CA THR A 117 7.45 8.94 -9.45
C THR A 117 7.59 7.55 -10.04
N GLY A 118 8.25 6.64 -9.33
CA GLY A 118 8.52 5.30 -9.85
C GLY A 118 9.69 4.59 -9.21
N SER A 119 10.10 3.50 -9.85
CA SER A 119 11.20 2.64 -9.42
C SER A 119 12.55 3.37 -9.43
N LEU A 120 13.51 2.86 -8.65
CA LEU A 120 14.89 3.38 -8.66
C LEU A 120 15.52 3.39 -10.06
N ARG A 121 15.22 2.37 -10.88
CA ARG A 121 15.69 2.30 -12.28
C ARG A 121 15.15 3.44 -13.13
N PHE A 122 13.89 3.83 -12.89
CA PHE A 122 13.28 4.97 -13.56
C PHE A 122 13.95 6.29 -13.17
N MET A 123 14.35 6.41 -11.90
CA MET A 123 15.02 7.61 -11.37
C MET A 123 16.48 7.71 -11.80
N GLY A 124 17.20 6.59 -11.91
CA GLY A 124 18.64 6.56 -12.22
C GLY A 124 19.04 7.12 -13.59
N ASN A 125 18.09 7.31 -14.51
CA ASN A 125 18.33 7.85 -15.85
C ASN A 125 18.18 9.38 -15.94
N SER A 126 18.07 10.11 -14.81
CA SER A 126 17.71 11.54 -14.82
C SER A 126 17.92 12.23 -13.47
N ASN A 127 18.51 13.42 -13.49
CA ASN A 127 19.03 14.13 -12.31
C ASN A 127 18.02 14.95 -11.47
N ASN A 128 16.69 14.91 -11.69
CA ASN A 128 15.76 15.80 -10.98
C ASN A 128 14.52 15.11 -10.37
N CYS A 129 14.22 15.54 -9.13
CA CYS A 129 13.10 15.27 -8.22
C CYS A 129 12.80 13.79 -7.87
N PHE A 130 13.12 13.41 -6.63
CA PHE A 130 13.07 12.03 -6.12
C PHE A 130 11.95 11.84 -5.10
N ILE A 131 11.08 10.86 -5.34
CA ILE A 131 10.17 10.34 -4.31
C ILE A 131 10.29 8.82 -4.30
N ASN A 132 11.06 8.30 -3.34
CA ASN A 132 11.28 6.86 -3.17
C ASN A 132 10.34 6.33 -2.08
N SER A 133 9.32 5.58 -2.49
CA SER A 133 8.54 4.75 -1.56
C SER A 133 9.29 3.44 -1.34
N ARG A 134 10.08 3.35 -0.26
CA ARG A 134 10.59 2.06 0.21
C ARG A 134 9.54 1.38 1.10
N LYS A 135 9.57 0.04 1.02
CA LYS A 135 8.71 -0.98 1.62
C LYS A 135 8.11 -0.65 2.98
#